data_AF-A0A7C2NZF9-F1
#
_entry.id   AF-A0A7C2NZF9-F1
#
_cell.length_a   1.000
_cell.length_b   1.000
_cell.length_c   1.000
_cell.angle_alpha   90.00
_cell.angle_beta   90.00
_cell.angle_gamma   90.00
#
_symmetry.space_group_name_H-M   'P 1'
#
loop_
_entity.id
_entity.type
_entity.pdbx_description
1 polymer ?
#
loop_
_entity_poly.entity_id
_entity_poly.type
_entity_poly.pdbx_seq_one_letter_code
_entity_poly.pdbx_strand_id
1 'polypeptide(L)' 'MAASRPLPAPRARHAPEGEPEGWTLLDLVRAVCEVTDDDREVVAVVLGLLRSGAVRLTGSFRGERF' A
#
# COMPACT_ATOMS: atom_id res chain seq x y z
N MET A 1 -16.99 14.72 -36.70
CA MET A 1 -16.82 15.43 -35.41
C MET A 1 -16.46 14.40 -34.36
N ALA A 2 -15.17 14.32 -33.98
CA ALA A 2 -14.70 13.36 -32.99
C ALA A 2 -14.82 13.95 -31.58
N ALA A 3 -15.63 13.33 -30.71
CA ALA A 3 -15.73 13.71 -29.32
C ALA A 3 -14.48 13.25 -28.57
N SER A 4 -13.63 14.19 -28.17
CA SER A 4 -12.53 13.92 -27.23
C SER A 4 -13.12 13.56 -25.87
N ARG A 5 -12.92 12.33 -25.41
CA ARG A 5 -13.21 11.96 -24.02
C ARG A 5 -12.17 12.63 -23.13
N PRO A 6 -12.56 13.34 -22.05
CA PRO A 6 -11.59 13.84 -21.09
C PRO A 6 -10.88 12.66 -20.41
N LEU A 7 -9.56 12.77 -20.25
CA LEU A 7 -8.78 11.85 -19.41
C LEU A 7 -9.35 11.88 -17.98
N PRO A 8 -9.49 10.73 -17.30
CA PRO A 8 -9.83 10.72 -15.88
C PRO A 8 -8.72 11.43 -15.09
N ALA A 9 -9.12 12.34 -14.20
CA ALA A 9 -8.20 13.02 -13.29
C ALA A 9 -7.37 12.00 -12.49
N PRO A 10 -6.10 12.32 -12.14
CA PRO A 10 -5.35 11.49 -11.20
C PRO A 10 -6.20 11.37 -9.94
N ARG A 11 -6.49 10.12 -9.53
CA ARG A 11 -7.28 9.83 -8.33
C ARG A 11 -6.59 10.52 -7.16
N ALA A 12 -7.15 11.66 -6.74
CA ALA A 12 -6.81 12.28 -5.47
C ALA A 12 -6.98 11.18 -4.42
N ARG A 13 -5.86 10.74 -3.83
CA ARG A 13 -5.94 9.82 -2.69
C ARG A 13 -6.57 10.64 -1.58
N HIS A 14 -7.82 10.34 -1.31
CA HIS A 14 -8.57 10.85 -0.16
C HIS A 14 -7.75 10.54 1.09
N ALA A 15 -7.40 11.57 1.85
CA ALA A 15 -7.21 11.44 3.28
C ALA A 15 -8.55 11.77 3.95
N PRO A 16 -9.09 10.90 4.81
CA PRO A 16 -10.00 11.32 5.85
C PRO A 16 -9.50 10.91 7.24
N GLU A 17 -9.50 11.88 8.14
CA GLU A 17 -9.20 11.73 9.56
C GLU A 17 -10.17 10.74 10.22
N GLY A 18 -9.65 9.73 10.94
CA GLY A 18 -10.40 9.04 12.00
C GLY A 18 -10.71 7.55 11.81
N GLU A 19 -10.38 6.93 10.69
CA GLU A 19 -10.37 5.46 10.55
C GLU A 19 -8.90 4.99 10.48
N PRO A 20 -8.52 3.81 11.02
CA PRO A 20 -7.18 3.29 10.81
C PRO A 20 -7.03 3.06 9.31
N GLU A 21 -6.43 4.04 8.64
CA GLU A 21 -6.15 4.10 7.21
C GLU A 21 -5.31 2.86 6.91
N GLY A 22 -5.99 1.79 6.47
CA GLY A 22 -5.34 0.50 6.40
C GLY A 22 -4.22 0.57 5.36
N TRP A 23 -3.07 0.01 5.70
CA TRP A 23 -1.85 0.25 4.95
C TRP A 23 -1.93 -0.41 3.57
N THR A 24 -1.54 0.27 2.49
CA THR A 24 -1.27 -0.49 1.27
C THR A 24 0.07 -1.22 1.41
N LEU A 25 0.26 -2.31 0.66
CA LEU A 25 1.55 -2.99 0.64
C LEU A 25 2.69 -2.05 0.22
N LEU A 26 2.41 -1.11 -0.69
CA LEU A 26 3.39 -0.12 -1.13
C LEU A 26 3.79 0.84 -0.01
N ASP A 27 2.82 1.31 0.78
CA ASP A 27 3.11 2.22 1.91
C ASP A 27 3.95 1.51 2.96
N LEU A 28 3.62 0.25 3.25
CA LEU A 28 4.38 -0.56 4.19
C LEU A 28 5.82 -0.80 3.71
N VAL A 29 6.01 -1.19 2.44
CA VAL A 29 7.36 -1.39 1.87
C VAL A 29 8.16 -0.09 1.90
N ARG A 30 7.55 1.04 1.52
CA ARG A 30 8.22 2.36 1.56
C ARG A 30 8.68 2.73 2.97
N ALA A 31 7.83 2.54 3.97
CA ALA A 31 8.18 2.85 5.36
C ALA A 31 9.34 1.98 5.87
N VAL A 32 9.39 0.70 5.49
CA VAL A 32 10.52 -0.17 5.86
C VAL A 32 11.81 0.25 5.14
N CYS A 33 11.71 0.67 3.88
CA CYS A 33 12.86 1.20 3.13
C CYS A 33 13.43 2.50 3.71
N GLU A 34 12.71 3.23 4.56
CA GLU A 34 13.29 4.39 5.28
C GLU A 34 14.31 3.98 6.36
N VAL A 35 14.29 2.71 6.78
CA VAL A 35 15.14 2.19 7.86
C VAL A 35 16.26 1.30 7.32
N THR A 36 16.04 0.60 6.19
CA THR A 36 17.02 -0.30 5.59
C THR A 36 16.89 -0.34 4.07
N ASP A 37 18.03 -0.37 3.38
CA ASP A 37 18.13 -0.56 1.93
C ASP A 37 18.41 -2.04 1.54
N ASP A 38 18.54 -2.96 2.51
CA ASP A 38 18.75 -4.38 2.22
C ASP A 38 17.42 -5.07 1.90
N ASP A 39 17.28 -5.53 0.65
CA ASP A 39 16.06 -6.18 0.16
C ASP A 39 15.61 -7.39 1.00
N ARG A 40 16.56 -8.15 1.57
CA ARG A 40 16.23 -9.33 2.38
C ARG A 40 15.65 -8.91 3.73
N GLU A 41 16.20 -7.87 4.34
CA GLU A 41 15.66 -7.28 5.56
C GLU A 41 14.27 -6.68 5.31
N VAL A 42 14.08 -5.94 4.21
CA VAL A 42 12.77 -5.39 3.83
C VAL A 42 11.71 -6.49 3.76
N VAL A 43 12.00 -7.58 3.04
CA VAL A 43 11.08 -8.72 2.91
C VAL A 43 10.81 -9.39 4.26
N ALA A 44 11.85 -9.61 5.06
CA ALA A 44 11.71 -10.26 6.37
C ALA A 44 10.83 -9.46 7.32
N VAL A 45 11.02 -8.14 7.38
CA VAL A 45 10.24 -7.24 8.25
C VAL A 45 8.79 -7.14 7.77
N VAL A 46 8.56 -6.92 6.48
CA VAL A 46 7.20 -6.86 5.92
C VAL A 46 6.44 -8.16 6.20
N LEU A 47 7.05 -9.32 5.96
CA LEU A 47 6.42 -10.61 6.26
C LEU A 47 6.15 -10.79 7.75
N GLY A 48 7.06 -10.36 8.63
CA GLY A 48 6.87 -10.42 10.08
C GLY A 48 5.69 -9.58 10.55
N LEU A 49 5.56 -8.35 10.04
CA LEU A 49 4.47 -7.43 10.37
C LEU A 49 3.11 -7.95 9.88
N LEU A 50 3.07 -8.55 8.69
CA LEU A 50 1.84 -9.15 8.16
C LEU A 50 1.44 -10.41 8.93
N ARG A 51 2.39 -11.31 9.18
CA ARG A 51 2.12 -12.58 9.89
C ARG A 51 1.72 -12.39 11.34
N SER A 52 2.24 -11.35 11.99
CA SER A 52 1.87 -11.00 13.37
C SER A 52 0.51 -10.31 13.47
N GLY A 53 -0.06 -9.85 12.35
CA GLY A 53 -1.27 -9.04 12.34
C GLY A 53 -1.08 -7.62 12.87
N ALA A 54 0.18 -7.19 13.10
CA ALA A 54 0.51 -5.84 13.54
C ALA A 54 0.11 -4.78 12.50
N VAL A 55 0.03 -5.18 11.22
CA VAL A 55 -0.45 -4.34 10.12
C VAL A 55 -1.61 -5.05 9.43
N ARG A 56 -2.69 -4.32 9.18
CA ARG A 56 -3.79 -4.73 8.31
C ARG A 56 -3.64 -4.03 6.97
N LEU A 57 -3.53 -4.82 5.90
CA LEU A 57 -3.44 -4.27 4.56
C LEU A 57 -4.82 -3.88 4.01
N THR A 58 -4.85 -2.86 3.16
CA THR A 58 -6.00 -2.53 2.30
C THR A 58 -5.58 -2.44 0.84
N GLY A 59 -6.52 -2.69 -0.07
CA GLY A 59 -6.29 -2.65 -1.51
C GLY A 59 -6.64 -3.98 -2.16
N SER A 60 -6.08 -4.19 -3.36
CA SER A 60 -6.19 -5.45 -4.09
C SER A 60 -4.80 -5.89 -4.52
N PHE A 61 -4.37 -7.04 -4.01
CA PHE A 61 -3.07 -7.63 -4.30
C PHE A 61 -3.23 -9.02 -4.93
N ARG A 62 -2.26 -9.40 -5.74
CA ARG A 62 -2.29 -10.70 -6.41
C ARG A 62 -2.07 -11.80 -5.38
N GLY A 63 -3.04 -12.69 -5.21
CA GLY A 63 -2.95 -13.81 -4.27
C GLY A 63 -3.42 -13.50 -2.85
N GLU A 64 -4.26 -12.48 -2.67
CA GLU A 64 -4.94 -12.21 -1.39
C GLU A 64 -5.62 -13.46 -0.83
N ARG A 65 -5.03 -14.00 0.24
CA ARG A 65 -5.70 -14.86 1.21
C ARG A 65 -5.38 -14.26 2.57
N PHE A 66 -6.33 -13.49 3.09
CA PHE A 66 -6.27 -12.93 4.44
C PHE A 66 -6.54 -14.03 5.47
#